data_AF-A0A1J8PG01-F1
#
_entry.id   AF-A0A1J8PG01-F1
#
_cell.length_a   1.000
_cell.length_b   1.000
_cell.length_c   1.000
_cell.angle_alpha   90.00
_cell.angle_beta   90.00
_cell.angle_gamma   90.00
#
_symmetry.space_group_name_H-M   'P 1'
#
loop_
_entity.id
_entity.type
_entity.pdbx_description
1 polymer ?
#
loop_
_entity_poly.entity_id
_entity_poly.type
_entity_poly.pdbx_seq_one_letter_code
_entity_poly.pdbx_strand_id
1 'polypeptide(L)' 'MRPDIDHANEYAHNTTARAFSVVASALGIPSLLPFLKAVCGSKKSWQAQHTGIRIVQQIAIMMGCA' A
#
# COMPACT_ATOMS: atom_id res chain seq x y z
N MET A 1 -0.56 -9.10 6.30
CA MET A 1 -0.21 -7.97 5.41
C MET A 1 1.25 -7.99 4.98
N ARG A 2 2.27 -7.92 5.86
CA ARG A 2 3.68 -8.01 5.43
C ARG A 2 4.02 -9.20 4.50
N PRO A 3 3.50 -10.43 4.75
CA PRO A 3 3.68 -11.55 3.81
C PRO A 3 2.80 -11.50 2.53
N ASP A 4 1.79 -10.64 2.47
CA ASP A 4 1.00 -10.40 1.24
C ASP A 4 1.72 -9.43 0.28
N ILE A 5 2.54 -8.52 0.81
CA ILE A 5 3.26 -7.50 0.03
C ILE A 5 4.39 -8.11 -0.81
N ASP A 6 4.87 -9.29 -0.43
CA ASP A 6 5.90 -10.05 -1.15
C ASP A 6 5.34 -11.31 -1.85
N HIS A 7 4.02 -11.48 -1.88
CA HIS A 7 3.40 -12.68 -2.48
C HIS A 7 3.59 -12.70 -4.01
N ALA A 8 3.64 -13.88 -4.63
CA ALA A 8 3.67 -13.97 -6.11
C ALA A 8 2.30 -13.68 -6.77
N ASN A 9 1.21 -13.68 -5.98
CA ASN A 9 -0.15 -13.56 -6.49
C ASN A 9 -0.64 -12.10 -6.53
N GLU A 10 -0.86 -11.59 -7.74
CA GLU A 10 -1.42 -10.26 -8.02
C GLU A 10 -2.73 -9.97 -7.27
N TYR A 11 -3.59 -10.97 -7.09
CA TYR A 11 -4.89 -10.79 -6.40
C TYR A 11 -4.72 -10.40 -4.92
N ALA A 12 -3.70 -10.96 -4.25
CA ALA A 12 -3.37 -10.62 -2.87
C ALA A 12 -2.85 -9.18 -2.75
N HIS A 13 -2.03 -8.73 -3.71
CA HIS A 13 -1.56 -7.33 -3.79
C HIS A 13 -2.71 -6.35 -3.99
N ASN A 14 -3.65 -6.65 -4.89
CA ASN A 14 -4.83 -5.81 -5.14
C ASN A 14 -5.66 -5.63 -3.88
N THR A 15 -5.92 -6.74 -3.19
CA THR A 15 -6.74 -6.75 -1.98
C THR A 15 -6.05 -6.00 -0.85
N THR A 16 -4.74 -6.20 -0.71
CA THR A 16 -3.90 -5.49 0.27
C THR A 16 -3.89 -3.98 0.00
N ALA A 17 -3.76 -3.55 -1.26
CA ALA A 17 -3.80 -2.13 -1.63
C ALA A 17 -5.15 -1.47 -1.27
N ARG A 18 -6.26 -2.16 -1.52
CA ARG A 18 -7.60 -1.69 -1.12
C ARG A 18 -7.77 -1.63 0.40
N ALA A 19 -7.31 -2.64 1.13
CA ALA A 19 -7.38 -2.67 2.59
C ALA A 19 -6.59 -1.50 3.22
N PHE A 20 -5.37 -1.24 2.74
CA PHE A 20 -4.56 -0.12 3.26
C PHE A 20 -5.18 1.24 2.97
N SER A 21 -5.88 1.39 1.86
CA SER A 21 -6.61 2.63 1.56
C SER A 21 -7.69 2.93 2.59
N VAL A 22 -8.49 1.92 2.97
CA VAL A 22 -9.49 2.05 4.05
C VAL A 22 -8.83 2.41 5.39
N VAL A 23 -7.71 1.76 5.72
CA VAL A 23 -6.96 2.04 6.95
C VAL A 23 -6.42 3.47 6.96
N ALA A 24 -5.94 3.98 5.82
CA ALA A 24 -5.48 5.36 5.69
C ALA A 24 -6.61 6.37 5.92
N SER A 25 -7.83 6.08 5.45
CA SER A 25 -9.01 6.92 5.73
C SER A 25 -9.43 6.87 7.21
N ALA A 26 -9.23 5.75 7.91
CA ALA A 26 -9.60 5.60 9.31
C ALA A 26 -8.58 6.19 10.30
N LEU A 27 -7.27 6.00 10.05
CA LEU A 27 -6.18 6.40 10.96
C LEU A 27 -5.47 7.69 10.52
N GLY A 28 -5.77 8.17 9.31
CA GLY A 28 -5.11 9.30 8.69
C GLY A 28 -3.80 8.91 7.99
N ILE A 29 -3.59 9.50 6.80
CA ILE A 29 -2.41 9.28 5.94
C ILE A 29 -1.06 9.46 6.68
N PRO A 30 -0.87 10.46 7.57
CA PRO A 30 0.42 10.67 8.23
C PRO A 30 0.94 9.44 8.99
N SER A 31 0.03 8.65 9.58
CA SER A 31 0.37 7.43 10.33
C SER A 31 0.93 6.31 9.44
N LEU A 32 0.58 6.29 8.15
CA LEU A 32 1.05 5.31 7.17
C LEU A 32 2.34 5.71 6.44
N LEU A 33 2.76 6.98 6.52
CA LEU A 33 3.93 7.47 5.77
C LEU A 33 5.23 6.71 6.04
N PRO A 34 5.59 6.36 7.31
CA PRO A 34 6.81 5.57 7.56
C PRO A 34 6.75 4.19 6.91
N PHE A 35 5.57 3.56 6.91
CA PHE A 35 5.35 2.26 6.28
C PHE A 35 5.44 2.36 4.75
N LEU A 36 4.76 3.32 4.13
CA LEU A 36 4.82 3.55 2.68
C LEU A 36 6.24 3.85 2.21
N LYS A 37 7.00 4.65 2.98
CA LYS A 37 8.41 4.93 2.68
C LYS A 37 9.26 3.67 2.72
N ALA A 38 9.03 2.77 3.68
CA ALA A 38 9.75 1.51 3.79
C ALA A 38 9.41 0.53 2.66
N VAL A 39 8.14 0.46 2.26
CA VAL A 39 7.66 -0.46 1.22
C VAL A 39 8.07 0.02 -0.17
N CYS A 40 7.82 1.29 -0.51
CA CYS A 40 8.22 1.88 -1.79
C CYS A 40 9.76 1.91 -1.96
N GLY A 41 10.50 2.07 -0.86
CA GLY A 41 11.97 2.04 -0.84
C GLY A 41 12.59 0.65 -0.70
N SER A 42 11.80 -0.42 -0.67
CA SER A 42 12.32 -1.78 -0.45
C SER A 42 13.21 -2.24 -1.60
N LYS A 43 14.47 -2.58 -1.31
CA LYS A 43 15.39 -3.18 -2.30
C LYS A 43 15.36 -4.71 -2.33
N LYS A 44 14.58 -5.34 -1.43
CA LYS A 44 14.55 -6.80 -1.28
C LYS A 44 13.66 -7.49 -2.31
N SER A 45 12.64 -6.79 -2.80
CA SER A 45 11.58 -7.35 -3.64
C SER A 45 10.96 -6.22 -4.43
N TRP A 46 10.98 -6.34 -5.76
CA TRP A 46 10.36 -5.36 -6.63
C TRP A 46 8.83 -5.39 -6.49
N GLN A 47 8.26 -6.55 -6.14
CA GLN A 47 6.84 -6.72 -5.87
C GLN A 47 6.40 -5.86 -4.71
N ALA A 48 7.20 -5.80 -3.64
CA ALA A 48 6.92 -4.91 -2.51
C ALA A 48 6.88 -3.44 -2.94
N GLN A 49 7.82 -3.01 -3.79
CA GLN A 49 7.83 -1.63 -4.31
C GLN A 49 6.60 -1.33 -5.15
N HIS A 50 6.24 -2.25 -6.06
CA HIS A 50 5.06 -2.11 -6.91
C HIS A 50 3.78 -2.03 -6.07
N THR A 51 3.61 -2.90 -5.08
CA THR A 51 2.47 -2.89 -4.17
C THR A 51 2.42 -1.63 -3.33
N GLY A 52 3.58 -1.09 -2.90
CA GLY A 52 3.68 0.21 -2.25
C GLY A 52 3.09 1.35 -3.08
N ILE A 53 3.46 1.41 -4.37
CA ILE A 53 2.94 2.42 -5.31
C ILE A 53 1.43 2.24 -5.50
N ARG A 54 0.95 0.99 -5.59
CA ARG A 54 -0.48 0.69 -5.74
C ARG A 54 -1.31 1.06 -4.52
N ILE A 55 -0.75 0.92 -3.31
CA ILE A 55 -1.37 1.42 -2.09
C ILE A 55 -1.56 2.95 -2.18
N VAL A 56 -0.52 3.69 -2.59
CA VAL A 56 -0.60 5.16 -2.77
C VAL A 56 -1.68 5.53 -3.78
N GLN A 57 -1.72 4.84 -4.93
CA GLN A 57 -2.75 5.05 -5.94
C GLN A 57 -4.16 4.81 -5.37
N GLN A 58 -4.35 3.73 -4.61
CA GLN A 58 -5.65 3.39 -4.06
C GLN A 58 -6.08 4.34 -2.93
N ILE A 59 -5.13 4.90 -2.18
CA ILE A 59 -5.38 5.99 -1.22
C ILE A 59 -5.89 7.23 -1.98
N ALA A 60 -5.22 7.63 -3.07
CA ALA A 60 -5.63 8.78 -3.86
C ALA A 60 -7.04 8.60 -4.46
N ILE A 61 -7.36 7.40 -4.97
CA ILE A 61 -8.69 7.08 -5.50
C ILE A 61 -9.77 7.17 -4.41
N MET A 62 -9.50 6.66 -3.21
CA MET A 62 -10.49 6.60 -2.13
C MET A 62 -10.70 7.95 -1.44
N MET A 63 -9.63 8.73 -1.26
CA MET A 63 -9.71 10.05 -0.62
C MET A 63 -10.28 11.11 -1.58
N GLY A 64 -10.11 10.92 -2.90
CA GLY A 64 -10.57 11.89 -3.89
C GLY A 64 -9.94 13.27 -3.70
N CYS A 65 -10.72 14.32 -3.96
CA CYS A 65 -10.38 15.69 -3.59
C CYS A 65 -10.89 15.95 -2.17
N ALA A 66 -10.10 15.56 -1.17
CA ALA A 66 -10.29 15.95 0.22
C ALA A 66 -9.68 17.32 0.49
#